data_AF-A0A8T5KWS9-F1
#
_entry.id   AF-A0A8T5KWS9-F1
#
_cell.length_a   1.000
_cell.length_b   1.000
_cell.length_c   1.000
_cell.angle_alpha   90.00
_cell.angle_beta   90.00
_cell.angle_gamma   90.00
#
_symmetry.space_group_name_H-M   'P 1'
#
loop_
_entity.id
_entity.type
_entity.pdbx_description
1 polymer ?
#
loop_
_entity_poly.entity_id
_entity_poly.type
_entity_poly.pdbx_seq_one_letter_code
_entity_poly.pdbx_strand_id
1 'polypeptide(L)'
;MKRILSCILLVSVLFCILTLGIVSAVITCVNGEDRMFRISSVTNAHAEKWVQTNYGEEICYEDYFQGYGSGVRGCAGGNKILGISGDTNAHVEIPTQSNYESVCYGDLTCKAVQGQCNDTDLGVGTDYSVIVSLADEENSHVSLAYVYPYRICCKGPHSPICNYDGVCDYLSRGETAQNCPDDCVCGNGQIDAGEVCDIGDDPEDPSDDVFTIPGFDCTDLDYSSGPLYCAEGCMSYDVSSCEVECDDGILSPGETCEPSLDPDGADCNDAEGYPGTRQCSNVTCNWVCDTGLFCGDTIFTSPPEECEIDDEESCEEHDFESGLEVTCDEDTCKWDTSQCVGKLTFCEKHEPFTYEHPDESGNYFSPMRCVEYNLVYPGSSKAEEREELCLGDCVAGASVPVNNGYAGTNLFSSGCAWDSDGTDGGQCYFYFERNEGDRCRTDFVSEADCEPDDSFREVTINASAVGGGTWTCDAGCGEDTCTSQIYCPTVIRLPFFGWVAFVSGIFLIGIIYMFNFARKR
;
A
#
# COMPACT_ATOMS: atom_id res chain seq x y z
N MET A 1 -32.73 1.76 -34.99
CA MET A 1 -32.88 0.62 -34.06
C MET A 1 -31.63 -0.27 -34.00
N LYS A 2 -31.30 -1.12 -34.99
CA LYS A 2 -30.16 -2.07 -34.88
C LYS A 2 -28.83 -1.45 -34.41
N ARG A 3 -28.40 -0.31 -34.97
CA ARG A 3 -27.16 0.38 -34.55
C ARG A 3 -27.18 0.86 -33.09
N ILE A 4 -28.31 1.43 -32.64
CA ILE A 4 -28.49 1.90 -31.25
C ILE A 4 -28.43 0.71 -30.27
N LEU A 5 -29.01 -0.42 -30.64
CA LEU A 5 -28.94 -1.64 -29.81
C LEU A 5 -27.49 -2.16 -29.69
N SER A 6 -26.69 -2.03 -30.76
CA SER A 6 -25.26 -2.40 -30.75
C SER A 6 -24.43 -1.54 -29.81
N CYS A 7 -24.60 -0.20 -29.84
CA CYS A 7 -23.88 0.70 -28.93
C CYS A 7 -24.27 0.47 -27.47
N ILE A 8 -25.56 0.27 -27.17
CA ILE A 8 -26.02 -0.04 -25.80
C ILE A 8 -25.42 -1.37 -25.31
N LEU A 9 -25.34 -2.39 -26.17
CA LEU A 9 -24.72 -3.66 -25.81
C LEU A 9 -23.22 -3.50 -25.52
N LEU A 10 -22.49 -2.78 -26.38
CA LEU A 10 -21.04 -2.60 -26.27
C LEU A 10 -20.65 -1.77 -25.04
N VAL A 11 -21.35 -0.65 -24.78
CA VAL A 11 -21.16 0.15 -23.55
C VAL A 11 -21.50 -0.67 -22.30
N SER A 12 -22.54 -1.50 -22.33
CA SER A 12 -22.88 -2.37 -21.20
C SER A 12 -21.85 -3.47 -20.97
N VAL A 13 -21.21 -4.00 -22.02
CA VAL A 13 -20.12 -4.99 -21.89
C VAL A 13 -18.86 -4.33 -21.34
N LEU A 14 -18.48 -3.15 -21.84
CA LEU A 14 -17.32 -2.39 -21.36
C LEU A 14 -17.47 -1.99 -19.89
N PHE A 15 -18.68 -1.54 -19.49
CA PHE A 15 -18.99 -1.25 -18.09
C PHE A 15 -18.87 -2.51 -17.21
N CYS A 16 -19.38 -3.66 -17.65
CA CYS A 16 -19.19 -4.92 -16.93
C CYS A 16 -17.70 -5.27 -16.75
N ILE A 17 -16.88 -5.13 -17.79
CA ILE A 17 -15.43 -5.43 -17.73
C ILE A 17 -14.72 -4.51 -16.72
N LEU A 18 -15.00 -3.20 -16.76
CA LEU A 18 -14.46 -2.24 -15.79
C LEU A 18 -14.89 -2.53 -14.35
N THR A 19 -16.12 -3.03 -14.12
CA THR A 19 -16.58 -3.43 -12.78
C THR A 19 -16.02 -4.77 -12.28
N LEU A 20 -15.34 -5.56 -13.12
CA LEU A 20 -14.75 -6.84 -12.73
C LEU A 20 -13.31 -6.72 -12.22
N GLY A 21 -12.64 -5.58 -12.46
CA GLY A 21 -11.21 -5.39 -12.17
C GLY A 21 -10.85 -5.09 -10.71
N ILE A 22 -11.83 -4.89 -9.81
CA ILE A 22 -11.58 -4.57 -8.39
C ILE A 22 -12.43 -5.51 -7.51
N VAL A 23 -12.28 -6.81 -7.76
CA VAL A 23 -12.62 -7.84 -6.77
C VAL A 23 -11.35 -8.11 -5.97
N SER A 24 -11.03 -7.22 -5.02
CA SER A 24 -10.19 -7.60 -3.89
C SER A 24 -10.80 -8.86 -3.29
N ALA A 25 -10.03 -9.95 -3.21
CA ALA A 25 -10.53 -11.24 -2.74
C ALA A 25 -10.79 -11.18 -1.24
N VAL A 26 -11.95 -10.63 -0.86
CA VAL A 26 -12.43 -10.61 0.52
C VAL A 26 -12.53 -12.06 0.98
N ILE A 27 -11.82 -12.40 2.05
CA ILE A 27 -11.90 -13.72 2.68
C ILE A 27 -13.28 -13.81 3.33
N THR A 28 -14.25 -14.31 2.57
CA THR A 28 -15.61 -14.60 3.03
C THR A 28 -15.72 -16.08 3.31
N CYS A 29 -16.21 -16.45 4.50
CA CYS A 29 -16.42 -17.84 4.85
C CYS A 29 -17.39 -18.50 3.86
N VAL A 30 -17.12 -19.74 3.45
CA VAL A 30 -17.93 -20.47 2.47
C VAL A 30 -19.38 -20.59 2.98
N ASN A 31 -19.56 -20.73 4.29
CA ASN A 31 -20.86 -20.61 4.95
C ASN A 31 -20.85 -19.55 6.06
N GLY A 32 -21.95 -18.80 6.19
CA GLY A 32 -22.14 -17.86 7.31
C GLY A 32 -22.29 -18.54 8.69
N GLU A 33 -22.37 -19.88 8.73
CA GLU A 33 -22.25 -20.64 9.97
C GLU A 33 -20.80 -20.73 10.45
N ASP A 34 -19.82 -20.88 9.53
CA ASP A 34 -18.38 -21.04 9.83
C ASP A 34 -17.71 -19.77 10.38
N ARG A 35 -18.24 -18.59 10.07
CA ARG A 35 -17.72 -17.31 10.54
C ARG A 35 -17.72 -17.22 12.07
N MET A 36 -16.57 -17.11 12.71
CA MET A 36 -16.45 -16.94 14.16
C MET A 36 -16.72 -15.48 14.58
N PHE A 37 -16.05 -14.53 13.93
CA PHE A 37 -16.24 -13.07 14.08
C PHE A 37 -15.69 -12.33 12.84
N ARG A 38 -15.60 -11.00 12.87
CA ARG A 38 -15.01 -10.18 11.80
C ARG A 38 -14.07 -9.13 12.37
N ILE A 39 -13.10 -8.66 11.57
CA ILE A 39 -12.16 -7.59 11.95
C ILE A 39 -12.01 -6.54 10.85
N SER A 40 -11.70 -5.29 11.21
CA SER A 40 -11.69 -4.16 10.28
C SER A 40 -10.52 -4.13 9.28
N SER A 41 -9.47 -4.90 9.53
CA SER A 41 -8.23 -4.99 8.73
C SER A 41 -7.43 -6.22 9.18
N VAL A 42 -6.43 -6.66 8.43
CA VAL A 42 -5.52 -7.74 8.82
C VAL A 42 -4.62 -7.39 10.02
N THR A 43 -4.35 -6.10 10.27
CA THR A 43 -3.55 -5.60 11.39
C THR A 43 -4.21 -4.37 12.03
N ASN A 44 -3.85 -4.07 13.29
CA ASN A 44 -4.31 -2.89 14.04
C ASN A 44 -5.84 -2.69 14.02
N ALA A 45 -6.59 -3.78 14.05
CA ALA A 45 -8.01 -3.79 13.74
C ALA A 45 -8.89 -3.73 14.99
N HIS A 46 -10.13 -3.31 14.77
CA HIS A 46 -11.23 -3.52 15.71
C HIS A 46 -12.03 -4.76 15.30
N ALA A 47 -12.68 -5.41 16.27
CA ALA A 47 -13.53 -6.56 16.02
C ALA A 47 -15.03 -6.19 15.94
N GLU A 48 -15.82 -7.05 15.32
CA GLU A 48 -17.27 -7.06 15.41
C GLU A 48 -17.85 -8.48 15.47
N LYS A 49 -19.09 -8.61 15.94
CA LYS A 49 -19.77 -9.91 15.95
C LYS A 49 -19.98 -10.42 14.54
N TRP A 50 -19.89 -11.74 14.38
CA TRP A 50 -20.23 -12.51 13.17
C TRP A 50 -21.51 -12.09 12.42
N VAL A 51 -22.51 -11.55 13.12
CA VAL A 51 -23.82 -11.14 12.59
C VAL A 51 -23.81 -9.74 11.99
N GLN A 52 -22.83 -8.93 12.37
CA GLN A 52 -22.59 -7.61 11.77
C GLN A 52 -21.95 -7.77 10.39
N THR A 53 -21.99 -6.69 9.62
CA THR A 53 -21.49 -6.67 8.24
C THR A 53 -20.77 -5.36 7.90
N ASN A 54 -20.16 -4.71 8.89
CA ASN A 54 -19.43 -3.45 8.68
C ASN A 54 -18.00 -3.71 8.21
N TYR A 55 -17.42 -4.87 8.54
CA TYR A 55 -16.05 -5.23 8.20
C TYR A 55 -15.95 -6.33 7.15
N GLY A 56 -14.96 -6.22 6.25
CA GLY A 56 -14.73 -7.17 5.16
C GLY A 56 -14.14 -8.50 5.66
N GLU A 57 -13.10 -8.44 6.48
CA GLU A 57 -12.35 -9.62 6.91
C GLU A 57 -13.19 -10.50 7.85
N GLU A 58 -13.48 -11.72 7.41
CA GLU A 58 -14.17 -12.73 8.18
C GLU A 58 -13.17 -13.73 8.76
N ILE A 59 -13.31 -14.06 10.05
CA ILE A 59 -12.48 -15.08 10.69
C ILE A 59 -13.26 -16.39 10.64
N CYS A 60 -12.92 -17.30 9.73
CA CYS A 60 -13.71 -18.49 9.45
C CYS A 60 -13.16 -19.72 10.18
N TYR A 61 -14.02 -20.61 10.67
CA TYR A 61 -13.58 -21.84 11.33
C TYR A 61 -12.77 -22.74 10.39
N GLU A 62 -13.18 -22.84 9.12
CA GLU A 62 -12.56 -23.71 8.11
C GLU A 62 -11.11 -23.32 7.74
N ASP A 63 -10.71 -22.06 7.97
CA ASP A 63 -9.34 -21.58 7.72
C ASP A 63 -8.33 -22.14 8.75
N TYR A 64 -8.81 -22.44 9.96
CA TYR A 64 -7.98 -22.87 11.09
C TYR A 64 -8.20 -24.33 11.49
N PHE A 65 -9.31 -24.95 11.09
CA PHE A 65 -9.73 -26.27 11.53
C PHE A 65 -10.27 -27.06 10.34
N GLN A 66 -9.92 -28.35 10.23
CA GLN A 66 -10.33 -29.15 9.08
C GLN A 66 -11.86 -29.37 9.04
N GLY A 67 -12.51 -28.83 8.02
CA GLY A 67 -13.94 -29.00 7.78
C GLY A 67 -14.84 -27.98 8.47
N TYR A 68 -16.15 -28.21 8.43
CA TYR A 68 -17.14 -27.22 8.84
C TYR A 68 -17.35 -27.18 10.35
N GLY A 69 -17.48 -25.97 10.89
CA GLY A 69 -17.81 -25.76 12.28
C GLY A 69 -19.29 -26.03 12.58
N SER A 70 -19.62 -26.19 13.86
CA SER A 70 -21.00 -26.50 14.27
C SER A 70 -21.97 -25.31 14.23
N GLY A 71 -21.50 -24.10 13.91
CA GLY A 71 -22.30 -22.87 13.95
C GLY A 71 -22.84 -22.49 15.33
N VAL A 72 -22.47 -23.21 16.40
CA VAL A 72 -22.96 -22.97 17.76
C VAL A 72 -22.22 -21.79 18.38
N ARG A 73 -22.94 -20.72 18.74
CA ARG A 73 -22.34 -19.46 19.22
C ARG A 73 -22.58 -19.20 20.71
N GLY A 74 -23.15 -20.18 21.41
CA GLY A 74 -23.41 -20.11 22.84
C GLY A 74 -22.16 -20.41 23.65
N CYS A 75 -21.81 -19.53 24.58
CA CYS A 75 -20.68 -19.73 25.50
C CYS A 75 -20.97 -20.85 26.50
N ALA A 76 -20.28 -21.97 26.36
CA ALA A 76 -20.39 -23.14 27.22
C ALA A 76 -19.04 -23.89 27.27
N GLY A 77 -18.52 -24.10 28.49
CA GLY A 77 -17.20 -24.70 28.65
C GLY A 77 -16.07 -23.73 28.29
N GLY A 78 -15.10 -24.18 27.49
CA GLY A 78 -13.90 -23.42 27.11
C GLY A 78 -13.98 -22.68 25.78
N ASN A 79 -15.17 -22.56 25.17
CA ASN A 79 -15.36 -22.13 23.79
C ASN A 79 -15.41 -20.59 23.57
N LYS A 80 -15.03 -19.78 24.56
CA LYS A 80 -14.84 -18.33 24.38
C LYS A 80 -13.52 -18.08 23.67
N ILE A 81 -13.57 -17.54 22.45
CA ILE A 81 -12.39 -17.16 21.65
C ILE A 81 -11.78 -15.86 22.20
N LEU A 82 -12.62 -14.88 22.51
CA LEU A 82 -12.25 -13.57 23.05
C LEU A 82 -13.50 -12.86 23.61
N GLY A 83 -13.34 -11.73 24.28
CA GLY A 83 -14.44 -10.81 24.57
C GLY A 83 -14.36 -9.55 23.69
N ILE A 84 -15.48 -8.94 23.36
CA ILE A 84 -15.59 -7.69 22.59
C ILE A 84 -16.39 -6.62 23.34
N SER A 85 -15.87 -5.40 23.36
CA SER A 85 -16.44 -4.26 24.09
C SER A 85 -17.79 -3.74 23.55
N GLY A 86 -18.19 -4.15 22.33
CA GLY A 86 -19.46 -3.77 21.70
C GLY A 86 -19.81 -4.68 20.51
N ASP A 87 -20.95 -4.42 19.86
CA ASP A 87 -21.39 -5.19 18.69
C ASP A 87 -20.47 -5.04 17.47
N THR A 88 -19.93 -3.83 17.28
CA THR A 88 -18.98 -3.43 16.21
C THR A 88 -18.05 -2.35 16.72
N ASN A 89 -16.95 -2.08 16.01
CA ASN A 89 -15.89 -1.16 16.43
C ASN A 89 -15.40 -1.42 17.86
N ALA A 90 -15.24 -2.69 18.17
CA ALA A 90 -14.94 -3.16 19.51
C ALA A 90 -13.44 -3.46 19.67
N HIS A 91 -12.86 -2.89 20.72
CA HIS A 91 -11.65 -3.42 21.34
C HIS A 91 -11.96 -4.77 21.99
N VAL A 92 -10.94 -5.62 22.14
CA VAL A 92 -11.08 -7.02 22.57
C VAL A 92 -10.35 -7.32 23.89
N GLU A 93 -10.74 -8.42 24.54
CA GLU A 93 -10.09 -8.99 25.74
C GLU A 93 -9.82 -10.49 25.56
N ILE A 94 -8.88 -11.03 26.32
CA ILE A 94 -8.55 -12.47 26.33
C ILE A 94 -9.69 -13.36 26.91
N PRO A 95 -9.77 -14.66 26.55
CA PRO A 95 -10.80 -15.61 27.02
C PRO A 95 -11.05 -15.66 28.53
N THR A 96 -10.02 -15.42 29.34
CA THR A 96 -10.10 -15.54 30.80
C THR A 96 -10.72 -14.32 31.49
N GLN A 97 -10.81 -13.19 30.78
CA GLN A 97 -11.48 -11.98 31.28
C GLN A 97 -12.99 -12.05 31.06
N SER A 98 -13.71 -11.07 31.63
CA SER A 98 -15.18 -11.02 31.59
C SER A 98 -15.73 -9.59 31.67
N ASN A 99 -14.92 -8.59 31.28
CA ASN A 99 -15.35 -7.19 31.23
C ASN A 99 -16.25 -6.97 30.00
N TYR A 100 -16.02 -7.73 28.94
CA TYR A 100 -16.63 -7.59 27.62
C TYR A 100 -17.57 -8.75 27.25
N GLU A 101 -18.34 -8.57 26.18
CA GLU A 101 -19.26 -9.61 25.70
C GLU A 101 -18.49 -10.73 25.00
N SER A 102 -18.71 -11.97 25.44
CA SER A 102 -17.98 -13.13 24.94
C SER A 102 -18.34 -13.49 23.50
N VAL A 103 -17.33 -13.58 22.63
CA VAL A 103 -17.41 -14.27 21.33
C VAL A 103 -17.05 -15.73 21.56
N CYS A 104 -18.00 -16.61 21.24
CA CYS A 104 -17.86 -18.05 21.47
C CYS A 104 -18.21 -18.84 20.21
N TYR A 105 -17.52 -19.96 19.98
CA TYR A 105 -17.73 -20.77 18.78
C TYR A 105 -17.56 -22.27 19.03
N GLY A 106 -18.56 -23.03 18.59
CA GLY A 106 -18.58 -24.48 18.57
C GLY A 106 -18.22 -25.13 19.90
N ASP A 107 -17.36 -26.13 19.80
CA ASP A 107 -16.73 -26.91 20.85
C ASP A 107 -15.24 -26.59 21.00
N LEU A 108 -14.83 -25.39 20.55
CA LEU A 108 -13.46 -24.91 20.72
C LEU A 108 -13.06 -24.88 22.20
N THR A 109 -11.75 -25.01 22.44
CA THR A 109 -11.11 -24.69 23.71
C THR A 109 -10.01 -23.68 23.43
N CYS A 110 -10.19 -22.44 23.88
CA CYS A 110 -9.29 -21.33 23.57
C CYS A 110 -8.54 -20.82 24.81
N LYS A 111 -7.34 -20.29 24.57
CA LYS A 111 -6.45 -19.69 25.56
C LYS A 111 -5.70 -18.50 24.94
N ALA A 112 -5.40 -17.50 25.76
CA ALA A 112 -4.38 -16.51 25.41
C ALA A 112 -3.03 -16.94 25.99
N VAL A 113 -1.96 -16.79 25.22
CA VAL A 113 -0.57 -17.05 25.65
C VAL A 113 0.35 -15.92 25.18
N GLN A 114 1.44 -15.70 25.92
CA GLN A 114 2.58 -14.90 25.45
C GLN A 114 3.68 -15.86 24.98
N GLY A 115 3.63 -16.25 23.71
CA GLY A 115 4.51 -17.28 23.14
C GLY A 115 3.85 -18.04 22.00
N GLN A 116 4.39 -19.21 21.66
CA GLN A 116 3.88 -20.08 20.60
C GLN A 116 2.70 -20.94 21.07
N CYS A 117 1.80 -21.32 20.14
CA CYS A 117 0.61 -22.09 20.49
C CYS A 117 0.86 -23.59 20.70
N ASN A 118 2.08 -24.07 20.45
CA ASN A 118 2.56 -25.40 20.84
C ASN A 118 3.13 -25.49 22.27
N ASP A 119 3.36 -24.38 22.96
CA ASP A 119 4.09 -24.37 24.23
C ASP A 119 3.36 -25.13 25.35
N THR A 120 3.88 -26.32 25.67
CA THR A 120 3.31 -27.20 26.69
C THR A 120 3.47 -26.67 28.12
N ASP A 121 4.44 -25.80 28.38
CA ASP A 121 4.64 -25.17 29.69
C ASP A 121 3.62 -24.03 29.91
N LEU A 122 3.15 -23.38 28.84
CA LEU A 122 1.97 -22.50 28.85
C LEU A 122 0.64 -23.28 28.86
N GLY A 123 0.71 -24.61 28.81
CA GLY A 123 -0.44 -25.52 28.83
C GLY A 123 -1.28 -25.48 27.55
N VAL A 124 -0.76 -24.91 26.47
CA VAL A 124 -1.21 -25.20 25.10
C VAL A 124 -0.44 -26.44 24.60
N GLY A 125 -0.34 -26.66 23.30
CA GLY A 125 0.23 -27.90 22.77
C GLY A 125 0.03 -27.98 21.26
N THR A 126 0.63 -28.98 20.62
CA THR A 126 0.62 -29.14 19.16
C THR A 126 -0.78 -29.33 18.56
N ASP A 127 -1.84 -29.36 19.36
CA ASP A 127 -3.23 -29.43 18.89
C ASP A 127 -3.98 -28.09 18.91
N TYR A 128 -3.26 -26.96 19.09
CA TYR A 128 -3.82 -25.61 19.03
C TYR A 128 -3.31 -24.81 17.82
N SER A 129 -4.23 -24.13 17.15
CA SER A 129 -3.95 -23.16 16.08
C SER A 129 -4.06 -21.73 16.58
N VAL A 130 -3.34 -20.81 15.97
CA VAL A 130 -3.47 -19.37 16.25
C VAL A 130 -4.63 -18.83 15.45
N ILE A 131 -5.56 -18.13 16.10
CA ILE A 131 -6.71 -17.51 15.42
C ILE A 131 -6.42 -16.03 15.13
N VAL A 132 -5.93 -15.31 16.15
CA VAL A 132 -5.56 -13.88 16.09
C VAL A 132 -4.52 -13.56 17.17
N SER A 133 -3.84 -12.43 17.04
CA SER A 133 -3.01 -11.82 18.09
C SER A 133 -3.61 -10.50 18.63
N LEU A 134 -3.33 -10.20 19.90
CA LEU A 134 -3.82 -9.04 20.65
C LEU A 134 -2.65 -8.24 21.24
N ALA A 135 -2.70 -6.91 21.11
CA ALA A 135 -1.71 -5.97 21.65
C ALA A 135 -1.60 -6.01 23.20
N ASP A 136 -2.71 -6.26 23.90
CA ASP A 136 -2.79 -6.33 25.37
C ASP A 136 -3.88 -7.37 25.80
N GLU A 137 -4.01 -7.64 27.11
CA GLU A 137 -5.00 -8.59 27.65
C GLU A 137 -6.44 -8.03 27.66
N GLU A 138 -6.58 -6.71 27.81
CA GLU A 138 -7.85 -5.98 27.87
C GLU A 138 -7.80 -4.75 26.95
N ASN A 139 -8.94 -4.30 26.45
CA ASN A 139 -9.07 -3.09 25.63
C ASN A 139 -8.13 -3.06 24.41
N SER A 140 -7.83 -4.22 23.85
CA SER A 140 -6.81 -4.41 22.84
C SER A 140 -7.35 -4.24 21.42
N HIS A 141 -6.48 -3.85 20.49
CA HIS A 141 -6.69 -4.08 19.05
C HIS A 141 -6.38 -5.54 18.71
N VAL A 142 -6.80 -5.99 17.53
CA VAL A 142 -6.64 -7.37 17.05
C VAL A 142 -5.90 -7.41 15.71
N SER A 143 -5.18 -8.49 15.44
CA SER A 143 -4.46 -8.75 14.19
C SER A 143 -4.61 -10.22 13.79
N LEU A 144 -4.72 -10.50 12.50
CA LEU A 144 -4.66 -11.84 11.93
C LEU A 144 -3.23 -12.41 12.03
N ALA A 145 -2.25 -11.58 11.68
CA ALA A 145 -0.83 -11.94 11.74
C ALA A 145 -0.25 -11.84 13.16
N TYR A 146 0.98 -12.33 13.31
CA TYR A 146 1.76 -12.41 14.55
C TYR A 146 2.32 -11.07 15.08
N VAL A 147 1.62 -9.98 14.81
CA VAL A 147 2.05 -8.61 15.10
C VAL A 147 2.11 -8.32 16.61
N TYR A 148 1.33 -9.03 17.43
CA TYR A 148 1.14 -8.70 18.83
C TYR A 148 1.52 -9.82 19.82
N PRO A 149 1.92 -9.48 21.06
CA PRO A 149 2.53 -10.44 21.99
C PRO A 149 1.57 -11.48 22.57
N TYR A 150 0.26 -11.21 22.61
CA TYR A 150 -0.73 -12.17 23.11
C TYR A 150 -1.38 -12.92 21.95
N ARG A 151 -1.20 -14.24 21.86
CA ARG A 151 -1.79 -15.08 20.81
C ARG A 151 -3.03 -15.81 21.33
N ILE A 152 -4.14 -15.76 20.59
CA ILE A 152 -5.35 -16.54 20.86
C ILE A 152 -5.20 -17.91 20.21
N CYS A 153 -4.75 -18.88 21.02
CA CYS A 153 -4.63 -20.29 20.64
C CYS A 153 -5.98 -20.98 20.86
N CYS A 154 -6.55 -21.60 19.83
CA CYS A 154 -7.78 -22.39 19.94
C CYS A 154 -7.56 -23.82 19.43
N LYS A 155 -8.29 -24.77 20.03
CA LYS A 155 -8.37 -26.15 19.52
C LYS A 155 -9.78 -26.69 19.42
N GLY A 156 -10.03 -27.55 18.45
CA GLY A 156 -11.30 -28.22 18.21
C GLY A 156 -11.15 -29.72 17.91
N PRO A 157 -12.23 -30.43 17.57
CA PRO A 157 -12.18 -31.85 17.18
C PRO A 157 -11.36 -32.12 15.91
N HIS A 158 -11.14 -31.07 15.11
CA HIS A 158 -10.47 -31.06 13.83
C HIS A 158 -9.31 -30.05 13.79
N SER A 159 -8.67 -29.81 14.94
CA SER A 159 -7.41 -29.07 14.98
C SER A 159 -6.39 -29.68 14.01
N PRO A 160 -5.69 -28.85 13.22
CA PRO A 160 -4.42 -29.28 12.68
C PRO A 160 -3.44 -29.53 13.82
N ILE A 161 -2.46 -30.39 13.55
CA ILE A 161 -1.48 -30.78 14.56
C ILE A 161 -0.20 -29.97 14.36
N CYS A 162 -0.28 -28.63 14.46
CA CYS A 162 0.87 -27.72 14.37
C CYS A 162 2.00 -28.22 15.27
N ASN A 163 3.05 -28.77 14.67
CA ASN A 163 4.03 -29.55 15.41
C ASN A 163 5.37 -28.81 15.59
N TYR A 164 5.59 -27.78 14.76
CA TYR A 164 6.72 -26.87 14.74
C TYR A 164 8.04 -27.63 14.49
N ASP A 165 8.00 -28.61 13.57
CA ASP A 165 9.16 -29.30 13.00
C ASP A 165 9.71 -28.63 11.74
N GLY A 166 9.04 -27.57 11.26
CA GLY A 166 9.49 -26.73 10.15
C GLY A 166 9.18 -27.33 8.78
N VAL A 167 8.08 -28.06 8.69
CA VAL A 167 7.54 -28.64 7.45
C VAL A 167 6.02 -28.55 7.49
N CYS A 168 5.41 -27.86 6.54
CA CYS A 168 3.97 -27.65 6.48
C CYS A 168 3.21 -28.93 6.09
N ASP A 169 2.79 -29.70 7.09
CA ASP A 169 2.27 -31.06 6.97
C ASP A 169 0.76 -31.07 6.51
N TYR A 170 0.37 -30.23 5.53
CA TYR A 170 -1.03 -30.00 5.10
C TYR A 170 -1.83 -31.29 4.79
N LEU A 171 -1.25 -32.22 4.03
CA LEU A 171 -1.96 -33.45 3.64
C LEU A 171 -2.12 -34.46 4.78
N SER A 172 -1.29 -34.38 5.82
CA SER A 172 -1.24 -35.35 6.91
C SER A 172 -1.85 -34.82 8.21
N ARG A 173 -1.75 -33.50 8.43
CA ARG A 173 -2.17 -32.77 9.64
C ARG A 173 -2.98 -31.50 9.35
N GLY A 174 -3.00 -30.96 8.13
CA GLY A 174 -3.79 -29.77 7.77
C GLY A 174 -3.20 -28.45 8.24
N GLU A 175 -1.89 -28.43 8.48
CA GLU A 175 -1.12 -27.23 8.76
C GLU A 175 -1.15 -26.29 7.53
N THR A 176 -1.24 -24.99 7.77
CA THR A 176 -1.16 -23.91 6.78
C THR A 176 -0.48 -22.70 7.41
N ALA A 177 0.05 -21.79 6.60
CA ALA A 177 0.54 -20.49 7.09
C ALA A 177 -0.52 -19.70 7.87
N GLN A 178 -1.83 -19.94 7.65
CA GLN A 178 -2.88 -19.26 8.41
C GLN A 178 -3.01 -19.81 9.84
N ASN A 179 -2.80 -21.12 10.04
CA ASN A 179 -3.14 -21.81 11.29
C ASN A 179 -1.93 -22.29 12.10
N CYS A 180 -0.78 -22.46 11.43
CA CYS A 180 0.54 -22.81 11.96
C CYS A 180 1.69 -21.98 11.30
N PRO A 181 1.67 -20.63 11.28
CA PRO A 181 2.69 -19.81 10.57
C PRO A 181 4.12 -19.84 11.14
N ASP A 182 4.35 -20.47 12.30
CA ASP A 182 5.72 -20.76 12.78
C ASP A 182 6.25 -22.11 12.24
N ASP A 183 5.41 -22.88 11.52
CA ASP A 183 5.67 -24.22 10.98
C ASP A 183 5.77 -24.15 9.44
N CYS A 184 4.78 -23.51 8.82
CA CYS A 184 4.71 -23.23 7.38
C CYS A 184 5.40 -21.89 7.08
N VAL A 185 6.73 -21.88 7.10
CA VAL A 185 7.57 -20.69 6.89
C VAL A 185 8.27 -20.78 5.55
N CYS A 186 7.91 -19.87 4.64
CA CYS A 186 8.64 -19.59 3.40
C CYS A 186 10.13 -19.34 3.68
N GLY A 187 10.98 -20.20 3.13
CA GLY A 187 12.43 -20.16 3.24
C GLY A 187 13.06 -21.28 4.07
N ASN A 188 12.38 -22.41 4.25
CA ASN A 188 12.86 -23.52 5.10
C ASN A 188 13.66 -24.60 4.33
N GLY A 189 13.84 -24.43 3.02
CA GLY A 189 14.50 -25.37 2.11
C GLY A 189 13.59 -26.45 1.53
N GLN A 190 12.28 -26.38 1.76
CA GLN A 190 11.29 -27.35 1.29
C GLN A 190 10.04 -26.64 0.76
N ILE A 191 9.64 -26.96 -0.47
CA ILE A 191 8.38 -26.44 -1.02
C ILE A 191 7.22 -27.05 -0.24
N ASP A 192 6.61 -26.22 0.58
CA ASP A 192 5.52 -26.58 1.46
C ASP A 192 4.15 -26.50 0.77
N ALA A 193 3.15 -27.12 1.39
CA ALA A 193 1.84 -27.27 0.78
C ALA A 193 1.04 -25.95 0.79
N GLY A 194 1.09 -25.24 -0.35
CA GLY A 194 0.51 -23.91 -0.54
C GLY A 194 1.50 -23.00 -1.26
N GLU A 195 2.78 -23.30 -1.13
CA GLU A 195 3.88 -22.62 -1.79
C GLU A 195 4.02 -23.08 -3.25
N VAL A 196 4.57 -22.17 -4.05
CA VAL A 196 4.95 -22.39 -5.46
C VAL A 196 6.45 -22.62 -5.59
N CYS A 197 7.23 -22.09 -4.65
CA CYS A 197 8.68 -22.19 -4.53
C CYS A 197 9.07 -21.92 -3.06
N ASP A 198 10.32 -22.13 -2.66
CA ASP A 198 10.83 -21.86 -1.30
C ASP A 198 12.19 -21.16 -1.40
N ILE A 199 12.57 -20.32 -0.43
CA ILE A 199 13.83 -19.56 -0.38
C ILE A 199 14.81 -20.25 0.59
N GLY A 200 15.36 -21.40 0.19
CA GLY A 200 16.06 -22.29 1.11
C GLY A 200 17.24 -21.66 1.86
N ASP A 201 17.17 -21.72 3.19
CA ASP A 201 18.18 -21.31 4.18
C ASP A 201 19.58 -21.94 3.89
N ASP A 202 20.49 -21.25 3.18
CA ASP A 202 21.92 -21.59 3.20
C ASP A 202 22.62 -20.87 4.38
N PRO A 203 22.92 -21.57 5.48
CA PRO A 203 23.53 -20.96 6.66
C PRO A 203 24.99 -20.52 6.45
N GLU A 204 25.62 -20.81 5.31
CA GLU A 204 26.96 -20.35 4.96
C GLU A 204 26.98 -19.08 4.08
N ASP A 205 25.91 -18.75 3.33
CA ASP A 205 25.83 -17.51 2.53
C ASP A 205 24.37 -17.00 2.32
N PRO A 206 23.82 -16.20 3.26
CA PRO A 206 22.47 -15.61 3.17
C PRO A 206 22.38 -14.44 2.16
N SER A 207 23.21 -14.47 1.11
CA SER A 207 23.17 -13.59 -0.05
C SER A 207 23.17 -14.33 -1.39
N ASP A 208 23.24 -15.67 -1.36
CA ASP A 208 23.19 -16.56 -2.53
C ASP A 208 21.89 -17.40 -2.56
N ASP A 209 20.85 -16.99 -1.81
CA ASP A 209 19.55 -17.66 -1.64
C ASP A 209 18.65 -17.58 -2.89
N VAL A 210 19.22 -17.89 -4.06
CA VAL A 210 18.50 -18.11 -5.33
C VAL A 210 18.02 -19.56 -5.37
N PHE A 211 17.14 -19.93 -4.45
CA PHE A 211 16.58 -21.28 -4.42
C PHE A 211 15.43 -21.44 -5.42
N THR A 212 15.75 -21.29 -6.71
CA THR A 212 14.96 -22.02 -7.71
C THR A 212 15.04 -23.51 -7.38
N ILE A 213 13.94 -24.25 -7.62
CA ILE A 213 13.97 -25.73 -7.62
C ILE A 213 15.21 -26.12 -8.44
N PRO A 214 16.22 -26.84 -7.91
CA PRO A 214 17.53 -26.91 -8.57
C PRO A 214 17.46 -27.37 -10.04
N GLY A 215 17.63 -26.41 -10.96
CA GLY A 215 17.43 -26.60 -12.40
C GLY A 215 16.11 -26.08 -12.99
N PHE A 216 15.35 -25.25 -12.27
CA PHE A 216 14.32 -24.36 -12.81
C PHE A 216 14.91 -22.96 -13.04
N ASP A 217 14.50 -22.31 -14.12
CA ASP A 217 14.77 -20.89 -14.38
C ASP A 217 13.59 -20.23 -15.13
N CYS A 218 13.74 -18.98 -15.57
CA CYS A 218 12.69 -18.26 -16.28
C CYS A 218 12.24 -18.96 -17.59
N THR A 219 13.08 -19.82 -18.20
CA THR A 219 12.72 -20.57 -19.42
C THR A 219 11.68 -21.67 -19.17
N ASP A 220 11.53 -22.15 -17.94
CA ASP A 220 10.44 -23.06 -17.55
C ASP A 220 9.07 -22.36 -17.45
N LEU A 221 9.05 -21.02 -17.48
CA LEU A 221 7.84 -20.18 -17.54
C LEU A 221 7.63 -19.52 -18.92
N ASP A 222 8.26 -20.05 -19.97
CA ASP A 222 8.22 -19.55 -21.36
C ASP A 222 8.83 -18.14 -21.56
N TYR A 223 9.76 -17.69 -20.70
CA TYR A 223 10.62 -16.51 -20.94
C TYR A 223 11.93 -16.90 -21.63
N SER A 224 12.68 -15.95 -22.17
CA SER A 224 13.91 -16.23 -22.93
C SER A 224 15.14 -16.50 -22.04
N SER A 225 15.23 -15.83 -20.88
CA SER A 225 16.40 -15.81 -20.01
C SER A 225 16.06 -15.30 -18.60
N GLY A 226 16.97 -15.46 -17.65
CA GLY A 226 16.91 -14.85 -16.32
C GLY A 226 16.82 -15.84 -15.14
N PRO A 227 17.29 -15.45 -13.93
CA PRO A 227 17.00 -16.17 -12.71
C PRO A 227 15.53 -15.96 -12.32
N LEU A 228 14.90 -17.00 -11.78
CA LEU A 228 13.52 -16.93 -11.26
C LEU A 228 13.59 -16.83 -9.74
N TYR A 229 12.82 -15.92 -9.12
CA TYR A 229 12.81 -15.77 -7.67
C TYR A 229 11.47 -16.20 -7.07
N CYS A 230 11.42 -16.36 -5.74
CA CYS A 230 10.15 -16.38 -5.04
C CYS A 230 9.66 -14.96 -4.76
N ALA A 231 8.37 -14.73 -4.98
CA ALA A 231 7.71 -13.57 -4.40
C ALA A 231 7.60 -13.74 -2.88
N GLU A 232 7.42 -12.62 -2.15
CA GLU A 232 7.26 -12.61 -0.70
C GLU A 232 6.15 -13.57 -0.25
N GLY A 233 6.46 -14.44 0.72
CA GLY A 233 5.54 -15.45 1.22
C GLY A 233 5.38 -16.69 0.33
N CYS A 234 6.23 -16.90 -0.68
CA CYS A 234 6.36 -18.14 -1.45
C CYS A 234 5.12 -18.59 -2.26
N MET A 235 4.06 -17.78 -2.32
CA MET A 235 2.78 -18.09 -3.00
C MET A 235 2.83 -17.95 -4.53
N SER A 236 3.90 -17.38 -5.09
CA SER A 236 4.12 -17.23 -6.53
C SER A 236 5.60 -17.01 -6.83
N TYR A 237 5.99 -17.23 -8.09
CA TYR A 237 7.30 -16.77 -8.57
C TYR A 237 7.30 -15.25 -8.75
N ASP A 238 8.41 -14.61 -8.41
CA ASP A 238 8.76 -13.28 -8.91
C ASP A 238 9.49 -13.43 -10.25
N VAL A 239 8.93 -12.79 -11.28
CA VAL A 239 9.40 -12.79 -12.66
C VAL A 239 10.02 -11.45 -13.06
N SER A 240 10.23 -10.52 -12.11
CA SER A 240 10.81 -9.19 -12.35
C SER A 240 12.21 -9.22 -12.98
N SER A 241 12.94 -10.33 -12.77
CA SER A 241 14.26 -10.65 -13.32
C SER A 241 14.23 -11.51 -14.58
N CYS A 242 13.06 -11.97 -15.03
CA CYS A 242 12.94 -12.72 -16.27
C CYS A 242 13.07 -11.77 -17.46
N GLU A 243 14.00 -12.10 -18.36
CA GLU A 243 14.23 -11.36 -19.59
C GLU A 243 13.25 -11.82 -20.68
N VAL A 244 12.90 -10.87 -21.56
CA VAL A 244 12.05 -11.08 -22.73
C VAL A 244 12.88 -10.66 -23.94
N GLU A 245 13.23 -11.59 -24.83
CA GLU A 245 14.02 -11.31 -26.04
C GLU A 245 13.12 -11.37 -27.29
N CYS A 246 12.78 -10.20 -27.83
CA CYS A 246 12.10 -10.10 -29.13
C CYS A 246 12.94 -10.72 -30.26
N ASP A 247 12.29 -11.43 -31.19
CA ASP A 247 12.89 -12.13 -32.35
C ASP A 247 13.58 -13.47 -32.00
N ASP A 248 13.23 -14.11 -30.87
CA ASP A 248 13.75 -15.43 -30.46
C ASP A 248 12.97 -16.65 -31.02
N GLY A 249 11.73 -16.41 -31.50
CA GLY A 249 10.84 -17.42 -32.07
C GLY A 249 9.90 -18.12 -31.08
N ILE A 250 9.80 -17.63 -29.86
CA ILE A 250 8.80 -17.95 -28.83
C ILE A 250 7.87 -16.72 -28.69
N LEU A 251 6.69 -16.87 -28.08
CA LEU A 251 5.85 -15.73 -27.70
C LEU A 251 5.74 -15.71 -26.18
N SER A 252 6.66 -15.01 -25.54
CA SER A 252 6.83 -14.98 -24.09
C SER A 252 5.72 -14.21 -23.37
N PRO A 253 5.46 -14.50 -22.08
CA PRO A 253 4.50 -13.74 -21.29
C PRO A 253 4.88 -12.25 -21.20
N GLY A 254 4.09 -11.39 -21.85
CA GLY A 254 4.33 -9.94 -21.95
C GLY A 254 4.48 -9.44 -23.39
N GLU A 255 4.77 -10.33 -24.34
CA GLU A 255 4.85 -10.01 -25.76
C GLU A 255 3.44 -10.01 -26.42
N THR A 256 3.22 -9.13 -27.40
CA THR A 256 1.99 -9.15 -28.22
C THR A 256 2.23 -9.49 -29.69
N CYS A 257 3.50 -9.65 -30.08
CA CYS A 257 3.95 -10.18 -31.37
C CYS A 257 5.40 -10.64 -31.29
N GLU A 258 5.74 -11.59 -32.15
CA GLU A 258 7.09 -12.12 -32.31
C GLU A 258 7.48 -12.01 -33.80
N PRO A 259 8.47 -11.19 -34.20
CA PRO A 259 8.74 -10.89 -35.61
C PRO A 259 9.05 -12.10 -36.50
N SER A 260 9.66 -13.17 -35.97
CA SER A 260 9.97 -14.37 -36.73
C SER A 260 8.75 -15.30 -36.93
N LEU A 261 7.75 -15.21 -36.05
CA LEU A 261 6.47 -15.92 -36.13
C LEU A 261 5.41 -15.13 -36.92
N ASP A 262 5.44 -13.80 -36.84
CA ASP A 262 4.52 -12.86 -37.53
C ASP A 262 5.21 -11.94 -38.57
N PRO A 263 5.85 -12.50 -39.63
CA PRO A 263 6.70 -11.75 -40.58
C PRO A 263 5.90 -10.97 -41.65
N ASP A 264 5.18 -9.93 -41.19
CA ASP A 264 4.26 -9.05 -41.94
C ASP A 264 2.95 -9.73 -42.42
N GLY A 265 1.79 -9.17 -41.99
CA GLY A 265 0.49 -9.65 -42.46
C GLY A 265 -0.77 -8.92 -42.00
N ALA A 266 -0.71 -8.10 -40.94
CA ALA A 266 -1.88 -7.40 -40.39
C ALA A 266 -1.96 -5.93 -40.87
N ASP A 267 -3.14 -5.55 -41.39
CA ASP A 267 -3.46 -4.17 -41.75
C ASP A 267 -3.89 -3.39 -40.49
N CYS A 268 -3.40 -2.16 -40.28
CA CYS A 268 -3.85 -1.30 -39.15
C CYS A 268 -5.37 -0.97 -39.25
N ASN A 269 -5.97 -1.11 -40.45
CA ASN A 269 -7.38 -0.84 -40.70
C ASN A 269 -8.37 -1.71 -39.90
N ASP A 270 -8.01 -2.95 -39.53
CA ASP A 270 -8.94 -3.88 -38.86
C ASP A 270 -9.11 -3.63 -37.35
N ALA A 271 -8.25 -2.79 -36.75
CA ALA A 271 -8.32 -2.44 -35.33
C ALA A 271 -8.93 -1.04 -35.09
N GLU A 272 -8.36 0.01 -35.69
CA GLU A 272 -8.66 1.40 -35.27
C GLU A 272 -8.85 2.40 -36.42
N GLY A 273 -8.74 1.97 -37.69
CA GLY A 273 -9.06 2.79 -38.85
C GLY A 273 -7.98 3.80 -39.28
N TYR A 274 -6.77 3.71 -38.71
CA TYR A 274 -5.60 4.43 -39.20
C TYR A 274 -5.03 3.76 -40.46
N PRO A 275 -4.72 4.52 -41.53
CA PRO A 275 -4.07 3.97 -42.71
C PRO A 275 -2.58 3.69 -42.44
N GLY A 276 -2.23 2.41 -42.25
CA GLY A 276 -0.85 2.01 -41.97
C GLY A 276 -0.63 0.49 -42.07
N THR A 277 0.64 0.08 -42.07
CA THR A 277 1.02 -1.34 -41.99
C THR A 277 1.44 -1.61 -40.54
N ARG A 278 0.90 -2.65 -39.88
CA ARG A 278 1.39 -3.02 -38.55
C ARG A 278 2.76 -3.65 -38.69
N GLN A 279 3.74 -3.15 -37.96
CA GLN A 279 5.03 -3.81 -37.78
C GLN A 279 5.18 -4.22 -36.33
N CYS A 280 5.68 -5.43 -36.09
CA CYS A 280 6.11 -5.80 -34.75
C CYS A 280 7.39 -5.05 -34.43
N SER A 281 7.42 -4.32 -33.32
CA SER A 281 8.61 -3.58 -32.90
C SER A 281 9.61 -4.53 -32.26
N ASN A 282 10.74 -4.78 -32.94
CA ASN A 282 11.89 -5.55 -32.42
C ASN A 282 12.51 -4.98 -31.13
N VAL A 283 12.03 -3.84 -30.61
CA VAL A 283 12.52 -3.21 -29.37
C VAL A 283 11.52 -3.37 -28.22
N THR A 284 10.25 -3.65 -28.51
CA THR A 284 9.17 -3.59 -27.50
C THR A 284 8.13 -4.72 -27.64
N CYS A 285 8.36 -5.70 -28.52
CA CYS A 285 7.49 -6.86 -28.78
C CYS A 285 6.00 -6.50 -28.93
N ASN A 286 5.75 -5.32 -29.52
CA ASN A 286 4.43 -4.71 -29.62
C ASN A 286 4.19 -4.19 -31.04
N TRP A 287 2.93 -4.26 -31.47
CA TRP A 287 2.50 -3.74 -32.76
C TRP A 287 2.52 -2.20 -32.79
N VAL A 288 3.28 -1.64 -33.73
CA VAL A 288 3.34 -0.19 -33.97
C VAL A 288 2.76 0.13 -35.36
N CYS A 289 1.98 1.22 -35.45
CA CYS A 289 1.53 1.83 -36.71
C CYS A 289 2.23 3.20 -36.83
N ASP A 290 2.84 3.48 -37.99
CA ASP A 290 3.59 4.73 -38.25
C ASP A 290 2.63 5.88 -38.66
N THR A 291 2.71 7.02 -37.96
CA THR A 291 1.84 8.20 -38.17
C THR A 291 2.62 9.51 -37.92
N GLY A 292 2.53 10.48 -38.84
CA GLY A 292 3.27 11.76 -38.77
C GLY A 292 2.36 12.98 -38.57
N LEU A 293 2.88 14.01 -37.89
CA LEU A 293 2.14 15.14 -37.31
C LEU A 293 2.08 16.38 -38.25
N PHE A 294 0.95 17.09 -38.24
CA PHE A 294 0.69 18.32 -39.03
C PHE A 294 -0.27 19.25 -38.26
N CYS A 295 0.01 20.55 -38.15
CA CYS A 295 -0.92 21.53 -37.58
C CYS A 295 -1.69 22.33 -38.64
N GLY A 296 -2.86 22.86 -38.27
CA GLY A 296 -3.69 23.69 -39.16
C GLY A 296 -4.54 22.91 -40.16
N ASP A 297 -4.82 21.63 -39.89
CA ASP A 297 -5.67 20.78 -40.74
C ASP A 297 -7.17 20.86 -40.40
N THR A 298 -7.54 21.66 -39.40
CA THR A 298 -8.88 21.82 -38.79
C THR A 298 -9.37 20.62 -37.97
N ILE A 299 -8.47 19.71 -37.59
CA ILE A 299 -8.76 18.52 -36.80
C ILE A 299 -7.65 18.30 -35.76
N PHE A 300 -7.86 18.81 -34.54
CA PHE A 300 -7.09 18.43 -33.34
C PHE A 300 -7.02 16.89 -33.23
N THR A 301 -5.91 16.29 -33.69
CA THR A 301 -5.82 14.84 -33.92
C THR A 301 -4.80 14.14 -33.03
N SER A 302 -3.90 14.88 -32.39
CA SER A 302 -2.99 14.34 -31.37
C SER A 302 -2.38 15.46 -30.51
N PRO A 303 -2.02 15.19 -29.23
CA PRO A 303 -1.01 15.99 -28.54
C PRO A 303 0.26 16.06 -29.41
N PRO A 304 0.89 17.22 -29.60
CA PRO A 304 0.86 18.37 -28.69
C PRO A 304 0.09 19.61 -29.22
N GLU A 305 -0.85 19.47 -30.15
CA GLU A 305 -1.65 20.60 -30.65
C GLU A 305 -2.66 21.08 -29.60
N GLU A 306 -2.49 22.33 -29.12
CA GLU A 306 -3.30 23.02 -28.10
C GLU A 306 -4.05 24.24 -28.66
N CYS A 307 -3.65 24.76 -29.81
CA CYS A 307 -4.22 25.94 -30.45
C CYS A 307 -4.17 25.88 -31.99
N GLU A 308 -5.04 26.67 -32.62
CA GLU A 308 -5.06 26.91 -34.06
C GLU A 308 -4.54 28.34 -34.36
N ILE A 309 -3.92 28.54 -35.52
CA ILE A 309 -3.16 29.77 -35.85
C ILE A 309 -4.04 31.04 -35.95
N ASP A 310 -5.36 30.88 -36.14
CA ASP A 310 -6.32 31.98 -36.36
C ASP A 310 -7.18 32.33 -35.11
N ASP A 311 -6.97 31.69 -33.95
CA ASP A 311 -7.77 31.94 -32.72
C ASP A 311 -7.11 32.99 -31.78
N GLU A 312 -7.88 33.98 -31.36
CA GLU A 312 -7.50 35.05 -30.41
C GLU A 312 -8.31 34.90 -29.09
N GLU A 313 -7.65 34.58 -27.97
CA GLU A 313 -8.29 34.51 -26.63
C GLU A 313 -7.64 35.47 -25.61
N SER A 314 -8.36 35.81 -24.53
CA SER A 314 -7.91 36.79 -23.53
C SER A 314 -7.28 36.14 -22.28
N CYS A 315 -6.33 36.81 -21.63
CA CYS A 315 -5.72 36.31 -20.38
C CYS A 315 -6.74 36.01 -19.26
N GLU A 316 -7.91 36.67 -19.24
CA GLU A 316 -8.96 36.40 -18.25
C GLU A 316 -9.66 35.04 -18.49
N GLU A 317 -9.62 34.51 -19.72
CA GLU A 317 -10.14 33.19 -20.09
C GLU A 317 -9.17 32.05 -19.71
N HIS A 318 -7.90 32.39 -19.44
CA HIS A 318 -6.85 31.48 -18.93
C HIS A 318 -6.50 31.70 -17.44
N ASP A 319 -7.47 32.16 -16.63
CA ASP A 319 -7.38 32.32 -15.16
C ASP A 319 -6.31 33.33 -14.64
N PHE A 320 -5.86 34.26 -15.48
CA PHE A 320 -5.01 35.38 -15.03
C PHE A 320 -5.85 36.61 -14.59
N GLU A 321 -5.28 37.47 -13.73
CA GLU A 321 -5.89 38.73 -13.31
C GLU A 321 -6.05 39.76 -14.42
N SER A 322 -5.06 39.83 -15.32
CA SER A 322 -5.00 40.79 -16.44
C SER A 322 -3.83 40.45 -17.37
N GLY A 323 -3.83 40.99 -18.60
CA GLY A 323 -2.71 40.87 -19.54
C GLY A 323 -3.06 41.37 -20.94
N LEU A 324 -2.24 41.01 -21.93
CA LEU A 324 -2.54 41.14 -23.36
C LEU A 324 -3.00 39.78 -23.93
N GLU A 325 -3.77 39.78 -25.01
CA GLU A 325 -4.31 38.56 -25.66
C GLU A 325 -3.23 37.49 -25.91
N VAL A 326 -3.61 36.21 -25.76
CA VAL A 326 -2.71 35.07 -25.97
C VAL A 326 -2.64 34.72 -27.47
N THR A 327 -1.53 34.13 -27.90
CA THR A 327 -1.30 33.81 -29.32
C THR A 327 -0.77 32.39 -29.51
N CYS A 328 -1.16 31.73 -30.60
CA CYS A 328 -0.69 30.38 -30.93
C CYS A 328 0.73 30.38 -31.55
N ASP A 329 1.61 29.50 -31.07
CA ASP A 329 2.96 29.28 -31.62
C ASP A 329 2.92 28.33 -32.84
N GLU A 330 3.37 28.78 -34.02
CA GLU A 330 3.22 28.04 -35.29
C GLU A 330 4.04 26.73 -35.38
N ASP A 331 5.12 26.58 -34.60
CA ASP A 331 6.04 25.42 -34.67
C ASP A 331 5.70 24.32 -33.64
N THR A 332 5.06 24.70 -32.53
CA THR A 332 4.68 23.79 -31.42
C THR A 332 3.18 23.64 -31.23
N CYS A 333 2.41 24.57 -31.81
CA CYS A 333 0.95 24.64 -31.79
C CYS A 333 0.42 24.77 -30.36
N LYS A 334 1.07 25.64 -29.55
CA LYS A 334 0.77 25.92 -28.13
C LYS A 334 0.49 27.40 -27.85
N TRP A 335 -0.28 27.68 -26.79
CA TRP A 335 -0.63 29.05 -26.38
C TRP A 335 0.53 29.77 -25.69
N ASP A 336 1.01 30.88 -26.27
CA ASP A 336 1.93 31.82 -25.61
C ASP A 336 1.17 32.71 -24.62
N THR A 337 1.33 32.39 -23.34
CA THR A 337 0.73 33.11 -22.19
C THR A 337 1.70 34.13 -21.55
N SER A 338 2.85 34.42 -22.17
CA SER A 338 3.95 35.20 -21.58
C SER A 338 3.62 36.67 -21.23
N GLN A 339 2.42 37.15 -21.56
CA GLN A 339 1.97 38.53 -21.33
C GLN A 339 0.82 38.66 -20.31
N CYS A 340 0.53 37.61 -19.53
CA CYS A 340 -0.49 37.57 -18.47
C CYS A 340 0.06 37.77 -17.03
N VAL A 341 -0.80 38.12 -16.07
CA VAL A 341 -0.48 38.46 -14.66
C VAL A 341 -1.57 37.91 -13.70
N GLY A 342 -1.24 37.18 -12.61
CA GLY A 342 -2.23 36.45 -11.75
C GLY A 342 -2.65 37.08 -10.40
N LYS A 343 -3.74 36.55 -9.78
CA LYS A 343 -4.40 36.96 -8.50
C LYS A 343 -4.04 36.05 -7.30
N LEU A 344 -3.85 36.58 -6.06
CA LEU A 344 -3.99 35.80 -4.78
C LEU A 344 -4.06 36.68 -3.49
N THR A 345 -4.58 36.11 -2.36
CA THR A 345 -4.27 36.27 -0.89
C THR A 345 -5.51 35.97 -0.02
N PHE A 346 -5.50 35.72 1.30
CA PHE A 346 -4.50 35.74 2.40
C PHE A 346 -4.68 34.44 3.23
N CYS A 347 -4.98 34.52 4.53
CA CYS A 347 -5.63 33.46 5.30
C CYS A 347 -7.09 33.31 4.81
N GLU A 348 -7.31 32.83 3.59
CA GLU A 348 -8.67 32.57 3.08
C GLU A 348 -8.82 31.20 2.41
N LYS A 349 -8.90 30.11 3.18
CA LYS A 349 -8.84 30.06 4.66
C LYS A 349 -8.36 28.68 5.13
N HIS A 350 -7.27 28.67 5.88
CA HIS A 350 -6.72 27.55 6.66
C HIS A 350 -7.77 26.77 7.48
N GLU A 351 -7.53 25.55 7.95
CA GLU A 351 -6.38 24.64 7.76
C GLU A 351 -6.62 23.55 6.68
N PRO A 352 -7.15 22.30 6.90
CA PRO A 352 -8.19 21.72 7.77
C PRO A 352 -8.67 22.42 9.06
N PHE A 353 -9.30 23.60 9.03
CA PHE A 353 -10.56 23.99 8.36
C PHE A 353 -10.62 24.25 6.82
N THR A 354 -9.71 23.62 6.08
CA THR A 354 -9.66 23.30 4.64
C THR A 354 -9.30 24.42 3.68
N TYR A 355 -8.05 24.41 3.21
CA TYR A 355 -7.61 25.12 2.01
C TYR A 355 -7.33 24.19 0.82
N GLU A 356 -7.77 24.62 -0.36
CA GLU A 356 -7.63 23.93 -1.65
C GLU A 356 -6.51 24.59 -2.48
N HIS A 357 -5.67 23.79 -3.12
CA HIS A 357 -5.10 24.17 -4.43
C HIS A 357 -4.90 22.91 -5.30
N PRO A 358 -5.35 22.91 -6.56
CA PRO A 358 -5.00 21.88 -7.56
C PRO A 358 -3.52 22.06 -8.01
N ASP A 359 -2.82 21.09 -8.62
CA ASP A 359 -3.16 19.72 -9.11
C ASP A 359 -1.91 18.79 -9.04
N GLU A 360 -1.96 17.49 -9.38
CA GLU A 360 -3.10 16.58 -9.61
C GLU A 360 -3.10 15.40 -8.62
N SER A 361 -1.93 15.08 -8.03
CA SER A 361 -1.58 13.76 -7.46
C SER A 361 -2.30 13.34 -6.17
N GLY A 362 -3.29 14.11 -5.69
CA GLY A 362 -4.32 13.68 -4.73
C GLY A 362 -3.85 13.18 -3.37
N ASN A 363 -2.60 13.43 -2.99
CA ASN A 363 -1.97 12.82 -1.82
C ASN A 363 -2.00 13.73 -0.58
N TYR A 364 -2.68 13.28 0.47
CA TYR A 364 -2.74 13.95 1.77
C TYR A 364 -1.59 13.48 2.66
N PHE A 365 -0.64 14.36 2.99
CA PHE A 365 0.39 14.09 4.00
C PHE A 365 0.03 14.74 5.33
N SER A 366 -0.08 13.91 6.38
CA SER A 366 -0.11 14.36 7.77
C SER A 366 1.32 14.29 8.31
N PRO A 367 2.00 15.41 8.62
CA PRO A 367 3.35 15.36 9.19
C PRO A 367 3.29 14.68 10.55
N MET A 368 4.03 13.58 10.71
CA MET A 368 4.09 12.82 11.97
C MET A 368 5.33 13.18 12.79
N ARG A 369 6.26 13.96 12.24
CA ARG A 369 7.51 14.35 12.92
C ARG A 369 7.81 15.83 12.75
N CYS A 370 8.28 16.46 13.82
CA CYS A 370 8.58 17.89 13.89
C CYS A 370 9.67 18.41 12.90
N VAL A 371 10.37 17.54 12.16
CA VAL A 371 11.27 17.94 11.06
C VAL A 371 10.56 18.04 9.70
N GLU A 372 9.51 17.23 9.46
CA GLU A 372 8.65 17.32 8.28
C GLU A 372 7.90 18.67 8.24
N TYR A 373 7.69 19.28 9.41
CA TYR A 373 7.15 20.64 9.57
C TYR A 373 7.94 21.70 8.76
N ASN A 374 9.26 21.56 8.62
CA ASN A 374 10.06 22.51 7.83
C ASN A 374 9.88 22.34 6.31
N LEU A 375 9.51 21.14 5.84
CA LEU A 375 9.22 20.86 4.43
C LEU A 375 7.85 21.41 4.03
N VAL A 376 6.88 21.42 4.95
CA VAL A 376 5.53 21.99 4.73
C VAL A 376 5.53 23.52 4.80
N TYR A 377 6.42 24.13 5.60
CA TYR A 377 6.46 25.58 5.82
C TYR A 377 7.83 26.26 5.56
N PRO A 378 8.47 26.08 4.40
CA PRO A 378 9.70 26.79 4.06
C PRO A 378 9.45 28.29 3.86
N GLY A 379 10.30 29.16 4.42
CA GLY A 379 10.33 30.58 4.09
C GLY A 379 9.21 31.48 4.67
N SER A 380 8.38 30.98 5.58
CA SER A 380 7.31 31.78 6.20
C SER A 380 7.86 32.94 7.06
N SER A 381 7.32 34.15 6.87
CA SER A 381 7.82 35.40 7.46
C SER A 381 7.44 35.65 8.93
N LYS A 382 6.90 34.63 9.62
CA LYS A 382 6.48 34.68 11.03
C LYS A 382 7.16 33.58 11.85
N ALA A 383 8.38 33.85 12.29
CA ALA A 383 9.15 32.96 13.16
C ALA A 383 8.38 32.55 14.43
N GLU A 384 7.74 33.51 15.11
CA GLU A 384 7.01 33.30 16.38
C GLU A 384 5.86 32.28 16.26
N GLU A 385 5.15 32.25 15.12
CA GLU A 385 4.02 31.34 14.89
C GLU A 385 4.50 29.91 14.56
N ARG A 386 5.65 29.78 13.88
CA ARG A 386 6.32 28.49 13.65
C ARG A 386 6.95 27.93 14.93
N GLU A 387 7.48 28.79 15.80
CA GLU A 387 8.00 28.43 17.12
C GLU A 387 6.90 27.88 18.03
N GLU A 388 5.75 28.57 18.14
CA GLU A 388 4.63 28.12 18.97
C GLU A 388 4.09 26.73 18.54
N LEU A 389 3.96 26.49 17.23
CA LEU A 389 3.50 25.21 16.68
C LEU A 389 4.55 24.10 16.87
N CYS A 390 5.82 24.37 16.59
CA CYS A 390 6.94 23.45 16.83
C CYS A 390 7.02 22.94 18.28
N LEU A 391 6.79 23.84 19.24
CA LEU A 391 6.84 23.55 20.67
C LEU A 391 5.51 22.99 21.22
N GLY A 392 4.39 23.20 20.52
CA GLY A 392 3.06 22.74 20.92
C GLY A 392 2.77 21.28 20.56
N ASP A 393 3.12 20.86 19.35
CA ASP A 393 2.71 19.55 18.81
C ASP A 393 3.57 18.37 19.28
N CYS A 394 4.85 18.60 19.59
CA CYS A 394 5.74 17.55 20.08
C CYS A 394 5.55 17.28 21.58
N VAL A 395 4.41 16.66 21.92
CA VAL A 395 3.99 16.29 23.29
C VAL A 395 4.97 15.33 23.96
N ALA A 396 5.56 15.76 25.08
CA ALA A 396 6.40 14.90 25.92
C ALA A 396 5.59 13.70 26.48
N GLY A 397 5.76 12.52 25.87
CA GLY A 397 5.07 11.29 26.22
C GLY A 397 4.40 10.55 25.05
N ALA A 398 4.39 11.12 23.84
CA ALA A 398 3.96 10.42 22.63
C ALA A 398 5.00 9.36 22.21
N SER A 399 4.80 8.14 22.73
CA SER A 399 5.71 6.98 22.71
C SER A 399 7.10 7.22 23.32
N VAL A 400 7.65 6.17 23.94
CA VAL A 400 9.10 6.10 24.16
C VAL A 400 9.73 6.13 22.76
N PRO A 401 10.70 7.01 22.45
CA PRO A 401 11.37 6.94 21.17
C PRO A 401 11.90 5.51 21.01
N VAL A 402 11.52 4.86 19.91
CA VAL A 402 12.01 3.52 19.60
C VAL A 402 13.52 3.57 19.73
N ASN A 403 14.09 2.64 20.51
CA ASN A 403 15.51 2.68 20.81
C ASN A 403 16.29 2.34 19.53
N ASN A 404 16.62 3.37 18.74
CA ASN A 404 17.30 3.31 17.44
C ASN A 404 18.77 2.86 17.58
N GLY A 405 19.04 1.74 18.27
CA GLY A 405 20.37 1.18 18.44
C GLY A 405 21.21 1.75 19.59
N TYR A 406 20.68 2.66 20.42
CA TYR A 406 21.44 3.32 21.48
C TYR A 406 21.76 2.39 22.68
N ALA A 407 22.74 1.50 22.50
CA ALA A 407 23.14 0.47 23.46
C ALA A 407 23.94 0.99 24.67
N GLY A 408 24.11 2.31 24.84
CA GLY A 408 25.16 2.91 25.65
C GLY A 408 24.76 3.55 26.99
N THR A 409 23.73 4.42 27.02
CA THR A 409 23.43 5.28 28.19
C THR A 409 21.95 5.65 28.30
N ASN A 410 21.50 5.95 29.53
CA ASN A 410 20.17 6.51 29.77
C ASN A 410 19.99 7.85 29.03
N LEU A 411 18.98 7.95 28.16
CA LEU A 411 18.51 9.24 27.64
C LEU A 411 17.89 10.04 28.80
N PHE A 412 18.29 11.30 28.96
CA PHE A 412 17.87 12.14 30.09
C PHE A 412 16.55 12.87 29.79
N SER A 413 16.41 13.38 28.56
CA SER A 413 15.16 13.90 28.01
C SER A 413 15.20 13.82 26.48
N SER A 414 14.05 13.98 25.84
CA SER A 414 13.92 14.23 24.40
C SER A 414 12.67 15.07 24.13
N GLY A 415 12.64 15.76 23.00
CA GLY A 415 11.53 16.63 22.61
C GLY A 415 11.86 17.37 21.32
N CYS A 416 11.14 18.47 21.05
CA CYS A 416 11.50 19.37 19.96
C CYS A 416 11.79 20.77 20.46
N ALA A 417 12.61 21.46 19.69
CA ALA A 417 13.10 22.79 19.97
C ALA A 417 13.10 23.62 18.68
N TRP A 418 13.09 24.93 18.87
CA TRP A 418 13.13 25.91 17.80
C TRP A 418 14.53 26.52 17.73
N ASP A 419 15.16 26.44 16.57
CA ASP A 419 16.42 27.14 16.28
C ASP A 419 16.08 28.46 15.61
N SER A 420 16.12 29.58 16.34
CA SER A 420 15.84 30.91 15.80
C SER A 420 16.90 31.41 14.82
N ASP A 421 18.10 30.83 14.84
CA ASP A 421 19.25 31.25 14.04
C ASP A 421 19.39 30.43 12.75
N GLY A 422 18.53 29.41 12.57
CA GLY A 422 18.42 28.61 11.35
C GLY A 422 18.01 29.43 10.12
N THR A 423 18.27 28.88 8.92
CA THR A 423 17.91 29.58 7.67
C THR A 423 16.40 29.82 7.60
N ASP A 424 16.03 30.92 6.95
CA ASP A 424 14.63 31.25 6.62
C ASP A 424 13.73 31.50 7.85
N GLY A 425 14.27 32.21 8.85
CA GLY A 425 13.51 32.70 10.00
C GLY A 425 13.32 31.64 11.09
N GLY A 426 14.19 30.64 11.13
CA GLY A 426 14.24 29.60 12.14
C GLY A 426 13.71 28.25 11.67
N GLN A 427 14.05 27.20 12.42
CA GLN A 427 13.78 25.80 12.06
C GLN A 427 13.34 24.99 13.28
N CYS A 428 12.34 24.14 13.11
CA CYS A 428 11.94 23.17 14.13
C CYS A 428 12.86 21.95 14.04
N TYR A 429 13.35 21.44 15.17
CA TYR A 429 14.21 20.27 15.18
C TYR A 429 13.94 19.35 16.38
N PHE A 430 14.10 18.05 16.17
CA PHE A 430 14.07 17.08 17.26
C PHE A 430 15.40 17.10 18.02
N TYR A 431 15.34 16.97 19.35
CA TYR A 431 16.51 16.87 20.18
C TYR A 431 16.41 15.77 21.24
N PHE A 432 17.57 15.27 21.66
CA PHE A 432 17.71 14.42 22.84
C PHE A 432 18.86 14.91 23.73
N GLU A 433 18.73 14.69 25.04
CA GLU A 433 19.75 15.03 26.04
C GLU A 433 20.45 13.77 26.54
N ARG A 434 21.78 13.72 26.34
CA ARG A 434 22.63 12.62 26.84
C ARG A 434 23.01 12.82 28.31
N ASN A 435 23.23 14.08 28.69
CA ASN A 435 23.40 14.53 30.07
C ASN A 435 22.61 15.85 30.24
N GLU A 436 22.43 16.31 31.49
CA GLU A 436 21.82 17.61 31.80
C GLU A 436 22.61 18.76 31.12
N GLY A 437 22.08 19.28 30.00
CA GLY A 437 22.67 20.33 29.18
C GLY A 437 23.36 19.88 27.88
N ASP A 438 23.63 18.58 27.69
CA ASP A 438 24.25 18.05 26.47
C ASP A 438 23.16 17.64 25.45
N ARG A 439 22.70 18.62 24.64
CA ARG A 439 21.64 18.46 23.64
C ARG A 439 22.17 18.10 22.26
N CYS A 440 21.74 16.97 21.71
CA CYS A 440 21.90 16.63 20.30
C CYS A 440 20.65 17.03 19.52
N ARG A 441 20.81 17.84 18.48
CA ARG A 441 19.83 18.05 17.41
C ARG A 441 19.96 16.88 16.42
N THR A 442 18.84 16.35 15.94
CA THR A 442 18.82 15.39 14.83
C THR A 442 18.12 15.98 13.62
N ASP A 443 18.84 16.10 12.52
CA ASP A 443 18.33 16.52 11.21
C ASP A 443 18.12 15.29 10.34
N PHE A 444 16.93 15.13 9.77
CA PHE A 444 16.61 14.03 8.86
C PHE A 444 16.69 14.55 7.42
N VAL A 445 17.56 13.95 6.62
CA VAL A 445 17.69 14.23 5.18
C VAL A 445 17.10 13.05 4.43
N SER A 446 16.01 13.28 3.69
CA SER A 446 15.49 12.28 2.75
C SER A 446 16.39 12.22 1.53
N GLU A 447 16.86 11.04 1.15
CA GLU A 447 17.66 10.89 -0.09
C GLU A 447 16.75 10.66 -1.32
N ALA A 448 15.54 10.16 -1.09
CA ALA A 448 14.45 10.07 -2.05
C ALA A 448 13.12 10.54 -1.43
N ASP A 449 12.17 10.92 -2.29
CA ASP A 449 10.75 11.00 -1.93
C ASP A 449 10.14 9.59 -1.88
N CYS A 450 8.97 9.43 -1.25
CA CYS A 450 8.24 8.15 -1.29
C CYS A 450 7.53 7.99 -2.63
N GLU A 451 7.83 6.92 -3.38
CA GLU A 451 7.01 6.49 -4.49
C GLU A 451 5.70 5.83 -3.99
N PRO A 452 4.65 5.68 -4.83
CA PRO A 452 3.35 5.17 -4.40
C PRO A 452 3.36 3.77 -3.79
N ASP A 453 4.34 2.95 -4.17
CA ASP A 453 4.48 1.55 -3.77
C ASP A 453 5.56 1.35 -2.66
N ASP A 454 6.28 2.43 -2.29
CA ASP A 454 7.27 2.38 -1.22
C ASP A 454 6.59 2.24 0.14
N SER A 455 6.80 1.11 0.81
CA SER A 455 6.43 0.98 2.24
C SER A 455 7.39 1.76 3.15
N PHE A 456 8.62 2.00 2.70
CA PHE A 456 9.69 2.66 3.45
C PHE A 456 10.53 3.54 2.52
N ARG A 457 11.05 4.66 3.04
CA ARG A 457 12.12 5.44 2.41
C ARG A 457 13.37 5.47 3.29
N GLU A 458 14.53 5.54 2.67
CA GLU A 458 15.80 5.76 3.37
C GLU A 458 15.97 7.25 3.73
N VAL A 459 16.34 7.51 4.99
CA VAL A 459 16.69 8.83 5.49
C VAL A 459 18.05 8.81 6.17
N THR A 460 18.86 9.80 5.84
CA THR A 460 20.14 10.08 6.49
C THR A 460 19.91 11.00 7.68
N ILE A 461 20.03 10.43 8.88
CA ILE A 461 19.94 11.11 10.17
C ILE A 461 21.32 11.70 10.50
N ASN A 462 21.41 13.02 10.62
CA ASN A 462 22.62 13.72 11.06
C ASN A 462 22.39 14.25 12.47
N ALA A 463 23.29 13.95 13.41
CA ALA A 463 23.18 14.39 14.78
C ALA A 463 24.28 15.41 15.13
N SER A 464 23.88 16.57 15.69
CA SER A 464 24.77 17.71 15.94
C SER A 464 24.61 18.29 17.34
N ALA A 465 25.73 18.65 17.97
CA ALA A 465 25.74 19.19 19.33
C ALA A 465 25.25 20.64 19.38
N VAL A 466 24.15 20.89 20.10
CA VAL A 466 23.59 22.23 20.32
C VAL A 466 24.11 22.80 21.64
N GLY A 467 24.55 24.06 21.64
CA GLY A 467 25.01 24.77 22.84
C GLY A 467 26.53 25.01 22.94
N GLY A 468 27.30 24.69 21.91
CA GLY A 468 28.70 25.14 21.79
C GLY A 468 29.75 24.32 22.54
N GLY A 469 29.47 23.06 22.87
CA GLY A 469 30.45 22.11 23.38
C GLY A 469 31.23 21.39 22.27
N THR A 470 32.43 20.89 22.57
CA THR A 470 33.27 20.11 21.64
C THR A 470 33.08 18.60 21.82
N TRP A 471 31.83 18.15 21.78
CA TRP A 471 31.46 16.76 22.02
C TRP A 471 30.63 16.23 20.84
N THR A 472 30.69 14.93 20.58
CA THR A 472 30.07 14.26 19.43
C THR A 472 28.69 13.72 19.77
N CYS A 473 27.80 13.75 18.77
CA CYS A 473 26.40 13.39 18.89
C CYS A 473 26.14 12.11 18.11
N ASP A 474 26.12 10.98 18.80
CA ASP A 474 25.78 9.69 18.20
C ASP A 474 24.31 9.70 17.72
N ALA A 475 24.08 9.50 16.42
CA ALA A 475 22.75 9.50 15.81
C ALA A 475 21.90 8.25 16.13
N GLY A 476 22.46 7.29 16.88
CA GLY A 476 21.87 5.98 17.22
C GLY A 476 22.75 4.79 16.77
N CYS A 477 23.71 5.07 15.89
CA CYS A 477 24.54 4.10 15.17
C CYS A 477 25.98 3.95 15.71
N GLY A 478 26.41 4.82 16.63
CA GLY A 478 27.82 4.98 17.04
C GLY A 478 28.59 6.09 16.31
N GLU A 479 27.97 6.78 15.35
CA GLU A 479 28.56 7.85 14.54
C GLU A 479 27.68 9.11 14.51
N ASP A 480 28.21 10.25 14.05
CA ASP A 480 27.47 11.52 13.98
C ASP A 480 26.42 11.54 12.82
N THR A 481 26.43 10.52 11.95
CA THR A 481 25.48 10.33 10.83
C THR A 481 25.12 8.84 10.69
N CYS A 482 23.86 8.51 10.38
CA CYS A 482 23.46 7.19 9.89
C CYS A 482 22.32 7.23 8.87
N THR A 483 22.28 6.24 8.00
CA THR A 483 21.08 5.91 7.23
C THR A 483 20.11 5.07 8.08
N SER A 484 18.82 5.26 7.88
CA SER A 484 17.75 4.51 8.54
C SER A 484 16.51 4.49 7.65
N GLN A 485 15.77 3.39 7.66
CA GLN A 485 14.50 3.31 6.95
C GLN A 485 13.36 3.85 7.82
N ILE A 486 12.51 4.70 7.25
CA ILE A 486 11.27 5.16 7.89
C ILE A 486 10.08 4.83 7.00
N TYR A 487 8.97 4.43 7.63
CA TYR A 487 7.72 4.19 6.91
C TYR A 487 7.32 5.40 6.08
N CYS A 488 6.98 5.14 4.82
CA CYS A 488 6.27 6.10 4.00
C CYS A 488 4.83 6.22 4.53
N PRO A 489 4.30 7.44 4.73
CA PRO A 489 2.90 7.62 5.12
C PRO A 489 2.00 6.97 4.08
N THR A 490 1.16 6.02 4.51
CA THR A 490 0.23 5.31 3.63
C THR A 490 -0.90 6.24 3.20
N VAL A 491 -0.64 6.97 2.12
CA VAL A 491 -1.65 7.85 1.53
C VAL A 491 -2.65 6.98 0.78
N ILE A 492 -3.87 6.87 1.34
CA ILE A 492 -4.97 6.13 0.71
C ILE A 492 -5.43 6.90 -0.53
N ARG A 493 -4.75 6.70 -1.66
CA ARG A 493 -5.30 6.97 -2.98
C ARG A 493 -6.43 6.00 -3.22
N LEU A 494 -7.67 6.46 -3.04
CA LEU A 494 -8.84 5.74 -3.52
C LEU A 494 -8.71 5.64 -5.05
N PRO A 495 -8.53 4.44 -5.65
CA PRO A 495 -8.24 4.28 -7.08
C PRO A 495 -9.39 4.77 -7.98
N PHE A 496 -10.55 5.03 -7.39
CA PHE A 496 -11.76 5.54 -8.03
C PHE A 496 -11.77 7.06 -8.30
N PHE A 497 -10.80 7.81 -7.76
CA PHE A 497 -10.74 9.29 -7.89
C PHE A 497 -9.57 9.81 -8.74
N GLY A 498 -8.97 8.98 -9.59
CA GLY A 498 -8.14 9.49 -10.69
C GLY A 498 -8.98 10.35 -11.65
N TRP A 499 -8.44 11.47 -12.13
CA TRP A 499 -9.16 12.42 -12.99
C TRP A 499 -9.80 11.74 -14.22
N VAL A 500 -9.11 10.77 -14.81
CA VAL A 500 -9.59 9.93 -15.93
C VAL A 500 -10.89 9.18 -15.59
N ALA A 501 -11.01 8.63 -14.38
CA ALA A 501 -12.20 7.91 -13.93
C ALA A 501 -13.39 8.87 -13.68
N PHE A 502 -13.12 10.07 -13.17
CA PHE A 502 -14.13 11.11 -12.97
C PHE A 502 -14.68 11.65 -14.30
N VAL A 503 -13.80 12.01 -15.23
CA VAL A 503 -14.16 12.53 -16.56
C VAL A 503 -14.93 11.49 -17.37
N SER A 504 -14.46 10.24 -17.40
CA SER A 504 -15.17 9.15 -18.10
C SER A 504 -16.55 8.85 -17.49
N GLY A 505 -16.71 8.96 -16.16
CA GLY A 505 -17.99 8.86 -15.48
C GLY A 505 -18.99 9.96 -15.90
N ILE A 506 -18.55 11.21 -15.97
CA ILE A 506 -19.36 12.34 -16.47
C ILE A 506 -19.77 12.10 -17.93
N PHE A 507 -18.84 11.68 -18.78
CA PHE A 507 -19.09 11.44 -20.21
C PHE A 507 -20.12 10.33 -20.43
N LEU A 508 -20.04 9.24 -19.67
CA LEU A 508 -21.01 8.14 -19.68
C LEU A 508 -22.43 8.62 -19.33
N ILE A 509 -22.57 9.42 -18.27
CA ILE A 509 -23.85 10.01 -17.85
C ILE A 509 -24.41 10.93 -18.95
N GLY A 510 -23.56 11.77 -19.57
CA GLY A 510 -23.92 12.64 -20.68
C GLY A 510 -24.48 11.88 -21.89
N ILE A 511 -23.82 10.79 -22.28
CA ILE A 511 -24.26 9.90 -23.37
C ILE A 511 -25.64 9.28 -23.04
N ILE A 512 -25.83 8.76 -21.83
CA ILE A 512 -27.11 8.18 -21.38
C ILE A 512 -28.23 9.24 -21.41
N TYR A 513 -27.94 10.48 -21.03
CA TYR A 513 -28.90 11.58 -21.08
C TYR A 513 -29.28 11.96 -22.52
N MET A 514 -28.29 12.09 -23.41
CA MET A 514 -28.51 12.39 -24.83
C MET A 514 -29.41 11.34 -25.50
N PHE A 515 -29.13 10.05 -25.31
CA PHE A 515 -29.94 8.97 -25.88
C PHE A 515 -31.39 8.95 -25.34
N ASN A 516 -31.59 9.28 -24.06
CA ASN A 516 -32.94 9.40 -23.50
C ASN A 516 -33.71 10.62 -24.03
N PHE A 517 -33.03 11.74 -24.27
CA PHE A 517 -33.66 12.97 -24.77
C PHE A 517 -33.98 12.89 -26.26
N ALA A 518 -33.06 12.35 -27.07
CA ALA A 518 -33.23 12.12 -28.51
C ALA A 518 -34.39 11.17 -28.86
N ARG A 519 -34.85 10.36 -27.89
CA ARG A 519 -35.97 9.40 -28.05
C ARG A 519 -37.34 9.99 -27.70
N LYS A 520 -37.40 11.23 -27.20
CA LYS A 520 -38.65 11.96 -26.88
C LYS A 520 -39.07 12.98 -27.96
N ARG A 521 -38.26 13.15 -29.01
CA ARG A 521 -38.62 13.82 -30.26
C ARG A 521 -38.92 12.78 -31.34
#